data_AF-A0A2N1SAX0-F1
#
_entry.id   AF-A0A2N1SAX0-F1
#
_cell.length_a   1.000
_cell.length_b   1.000
_cell.length_c   1.000
_cell.angle_alpha   90.00
_cell.angle_beta   90.00
_cell.angle_gamma   90.00
#
_symmetry.space_group_name_H-M   'P 1'
#
loop_
_entity.id
_entity.type
_entity.pdbx_description
1 polymer ?
#
loop_
_entity_poly.entity_id
_entity_poly.type
_entity_poly.pdbx_seq_one_letter_code
_entity_poly.pdbx_strand_id
1 'polypeptide(L)'
;MIDRSILDSPTNVRFDDLVTLCSSYFGEPRIAGSHHIFKMPWPGDPRINLQRDGAKAKLYQVRQVQRAIDRMGAENAKARHQ
;
A
#
# COMPACT_ATOMS: atom_id res chain seq x y z
N MET A 1 0.71 7.12 13.99
CA MET A 1 1.38 6.32 12.95
C MET A 1 0.66 4.99 12.90
N ILE A 2 0.07 4.61 11.77
CA ILE A 2 -0.56 3.28 11.62
C ILE A 2 0.57 2.27 11.46
N ASP A 3 0.54 1.21 12.26
CA ASP A 3 1.55 0.15 12.23
C ASP A 3 1.24 -0.88 11.14
N ARG A 4 2.28 -1.54 10.62
CA ARG A 4 2.12 -2.57 9.57
C ARG A 4 1.36 -3.82 10.05
N SER A 5 1.18 -4.01 11.36
CA SER A 5 0.39 -5.10 11.95
C SER A 5 -1.06 -5.20 11.45
N ILE A 6 -1.63 -4.12 10.91
CA ILE A 6 -2.96 -4.21 10.25
C ILE A 6 -2.96 -5.22 9.08
N LEU A 7 -1.79 -5.49 8.49
CA LEU A 7 -1.64 -6.42 7.37
C LEU A 7 -1.61 -7.89 7.81
N ASP A 8 -1.41 -8.16 9.12
CA ASP A 8 -1.39 -9.52 9.68
C ASP A 8 -2.79 -10.17 9.68
N SER A 9 -3.85 -9.36 9.70
CA SER A 9 -5.25 -9.79 9.62
C SER A 9 -5.93 -9.23 8.37
N PRO A 10 -5.59 -9.74 7.16
CA PRO A 10 -5.88 -9.06 5.91
C PRO A 10 -7.36 -9.10 5.50
N THR A 11 -8.20 -9.87 6.20
CA THR A 11 -9.66 -9.93 6.00
C THR A 11 -10.42 -8.83 6.74
N ASN A 12 -9.77 -8.10 7.66
CA ASN A 12 -10.44 -7.13 8.53
C ASN A 12 -9.72 -5.76 8.59
N VAL A 13 -9.27 -5.27 7.44
CA VAL A 13 -8.57 -3.98 7.36
C VAL A 13 -9.56 -2.88 6.97
N ARG A 14 -9.63 -1.80 7.76
CA ARG A 14 -10.41 -0.60 7.39
C ARG A 14 -9.74 0.07 6.19
N PHE A 15 -10.53 0.57 5.26
CA PHE A 15 -9.99 1.22 4.07
C PHE A 15 -9.13 2.44 4.41
N ASP A 16 -9.57 3.26 5.36
CA ASP A 16 -8.88 4.48 5.77
C ASP A 16 -7.52 4.19 6.43
N ASP A 17 -7.43 3.09 7.19
CA ASP A 17 -6.16 2.65 7.79
C ASP A 17 -5.19 2.18 6.70
N LEU A 18 -5.68 1.45 5.70
CA LEU A 18 -4.85 1.00 4.57
C LEU A 18 -4.35 2.19 3.72
N VAL A 19 -5.20 3.19 3.48
CA VAL A 19 -4.80 4.43 2.77
C VAL A 19 -3.75 5.18 3.58
N THR A 20 -3.97 5.35 4.88
CA THR A 20 -3.01 6.03 5.77
C THR A 20 -1.66 5.32 5.81
N LEU A 21 -1.67 3.99 5.89
CA LEU A 21 -0.46 3.17 5.82
C LEU A 21 0.26 3.40 4.48
N CYS A 22 -0.44 3.29 3.36
CA CYS A 22 0.12 3.53 2.04
C CYS A 22 0.69 4.95 1.90
N SER A 23 0.01 6.00 2.40
CA SER A 23 0.52 7.37 2.36
C SER A 23 1.84 7.51 3.13
N SER A 24 2.00 6.80 4.25
CA SER A 24 3.24 6.82 5.02
C SER A 24 4.44 6.15 4.31
N TYR A 25 4.18 5.17 3.45
CA TYR A 25 5.22 4.42 2.72
C TYR A 25 5.50 4.96 1.32
N PHE A 26 4.45 5.35 0.60
CA PHE A 26 4.50 5.67 -0.83
C PHE A 26 4.16 7.13 -1.15
N GLY A 27 3.83 7.92 -0.13
CA GLY A 27 3.35 9.30 -0.28
C GLY A 27 1.88 9.38 -0.67
N GLU A 28 1.38 10.62 -0.82
CA GLU A 28 -0.04 10.86 -1.07
C GLU A 28 -0.54 10.24 -2.38
N PRO A 29 -1.72 9.59 -2.38
CA PRO A 29 -2.29 9.01 -3.57
C PRO A 29 -2.79 10.09 -4.52
N ARG A 30 -2.76 9.80 -5.82
CA ARG A 30 -3.62 10.49 -6.77
C ARG A 30 -5.03 9.90 -6.68
N ILE A 31 -6.01 10.75 -6.38
CA ILE A 31 -7.42 10.34 -6.35
C ILE A 31 -8.05 10.53 -7.73
N ALA A 32 -8.72 9.50 -8.23
CA ALA A 32 -9.49 9.52 -9.47
C ALA A 32 -10.83 8.80 -9.27
N GLY A 33 -11.91 9.55 -9.10
CA GLY A 33 -13.20 8.98 -8.71
C GLY A 33 -13.12 8.32 -7.32
N SER A 34 -13.48 7.03 -7.23
CA SER A 34 -13.40 6.26 -5.97
C SER A 34 -12.03 5.60 -5.73
N HIS A 35 -11.08 5.78 -6.65
CA HIS A 35 -9.79 5.09 -6.65
C HIS A 35 -8.70 5.96 -6.05
N HIS A 36 -7.92 5.39 -5.13
CA HIS A 36 -6.72 5.98 -4.54
C HIS A 36 -5.50 5.29 -5.16
N ILE A 37 -4.78 6.00 -6.01
CA ILE A 37 -3.70 5.44 -6.84
C ILE A 37 -2.36 5.88 -6.27
N PHE A 38 -1.58 4.92 -5.78
CA PHE A 38 -0.23 5.14 -5.24
C PHE A 38 0.82 4.81 -6.31
N LYS A 39 1.76 5.74 -6.50
CA LYS A 39 2.96 5.51 -7.32
C LYS A 39 4.01 4.81 -6.47
N MET A 40 4.67 3.82 -7.03
CA MET A 40 5.74 3.10 -6.33
C MET A 40 7.09 3.79 -6.58
N PRO A 41 8.02 3.70 -5.61
CA PRO A 41 9.35 4.34 -5.74
C PRO A 41 10.30 3.61 -6.71
N TRP A 42 9.92 2.44 -7.23
CA TRP A 42 10.68 1.70 -8.23
C TRP A 42 10.14 1.93 -9.66
N PRO A 43 11.00 1.79 -10.69
CA PRO A 43 10.57 1.94 -12.08
C PRO A 43 9.61 0.82 -12.51
N GLY A 44 8.69 1.19 -13.40
CA GLY A 44 7.72 0.29 -14.02
C GLY A 44 6.42 0.11 -13.25
N ASP A 45 5.53 -0.71 -13.82
CA ASP A 45 4.29 -1.16 -13.21
C ASP A 45 4.50 -2.44 -12.38
N PRO A 46 3.63 -2.73 -11.38
CA PRO A 46 2.33 -2.11 -11.14
C PRO A 46 2.31 -1.00 -10.07
N ARG A 47 1.38 -0.04 -10.25
CA ARG A 47 0.87 0.85 -9.19
C ARG A 47 -0.09 0.12 -8.25
N ILE A 48 -0.27 0.64 -7.04
CA ILE A 48 -1.34 0.21 -6.14
C ILE A 48 -2.57 1.08 -6.40
N ASN A 49 -3.69 0.45 -6.72
CA ASN A 49 -4.99 1.12 -6.84
C ASN A 49 -5.94 0.59 -5.75
N LEU A 50 -6.19 1.42 -4.74
CA LEU A 50 -7.12 1.10 -3.66
C LEU A 50 -8.51 1.62 -3.99
N GLN A 51 -9.49 0.76 -3.77
CA GLN A 51 -10.90 1.07 -3.91
C GLN A 51 -11.63 0.44 -2.72
N ARG A 52 -12.38 1.27 -2.02
CA ARG A 52 -13.17 0.90 -0.85
C ARG A 52 -14.23 -0.14 -1.20
N ASP A 53 -14.48 -1.06 -0.27
CA ASP A 53 -15.63 -1.98 -0.25
C ASP A 53 -16.37 -1.81 1.09
N GLY A 54 -17.44 -1.01 1.09
CA GLY A 54 -18.10 -0.58 2.34
C GLY A 54 -17.14 0.19 3.25
N ALA A 55 -16.92 -0.26 4.48
CA ALA A 55 -15.94 0.36 5.38
C ALA A 55 -14.51 -0.22 5.24
N LYS A 56 -14.36 -1.34 4.52
CA LYS A 56 -13.13 -2.15 4.51
C LYS A 56 -12.38 -2.05 3.19
N ALA A 57 -11.10 -2.42 3.25
CA ALA A 57 -10.32 -2.68 2.05
C ALA A 57 -10.60 -4.09 1.53
N LYS A 58 -10.42 -4.30 0.23
CA LYS A 58 -10.55 -5.62 -0.38
C LYS A 58 -9.32 -6.46 -0.02
N LEU A 59 -9.52 -7.74 0.31
CA LEU A 59 -8.44 -8.66 0.75
C LEU A 59 -7.23 -8.65 -0.20
N TYR A 60 -7.48 -8.65 -1.52
CA TYR A 60 -6.38 -8.65 -2.49
C TYR A 60 -5.57 -7.34 -2.47
N GLN A 61 -6.21 -6.20 -2.15
CA GLN A 61 -5.52 -4.91 -2.04
C GLN A 61 -4.61 -4.89 -0.83
N VAL A 62 -5.06 -5.44 0.30
CA VAL A 62 -4.22 -5.59 1.49
C VAL A 62 -2.97 -6.43 1.15
N ARG A 63 -3.15 -7.56 0.44
CA ARG A 63 -2.03 -8.41 -0.01
C ARG A 63 -1.11 -7.70 -1.00
N GLN A 64 -1.64 -6.84 -1.88
CA GLN A 64 -0.83 -6.03 -2.79
C GLN A 64 0.03 -5.02 -2.02
N VAL A 65 -0.55 -4.34 -1.03
CA VAL A 65 0.16 -3.39 -0.17
C VAL A 65 1.29 -4.08 0.60
N GLN A 66 1.02 -5.24 1.21
CA GLN A 66 2.06 -6.01 1.91
C GLN A 66 3.26 -6.32 1.01
N ARG A 67 3.00 -6.87 -0.19
CA ARG A 67 4.07 -7.19 -1.16
C ARG A 67 4.85 -5.96 -1.62
N ALA A 68 4.17 -4.83 -1.76
CA ALA A 68 4.82 -3.58 -2.14
C ALA A 68 5.74 -3.03 -1.05
N ILE A 69 5.32 -3.10 0.22
CA ILE A 69 6.15 -2.71 1.37
C ILE A 69 7.37 -3.62 1.46
N ASP A 70 7.19 -4.93 1.30
CA ASP A 70 8.29 -5.90 1.33
C ASP A 70 9.30 -5.64 0.20
N ARG A 71 8.80 -5.38 -1.02
CA ARG A 71 9.65 -4.99 -2.16
C ARG A 71 10.40 -3.70 -1.89
N MET A 72 9.75 -2.68 -1.35
CA MET A 72 10.39 -1.40 -1.02
C MET A 72 11.56 -1.61 -0.05
N GLY A 73 11.37 -2.46 0.98
CA GLY A 73 12.43 -2.83 1.91
C GLY A 73 13.62 -3.50 1.20
N ALA A 74 13.34 -4.43 0.28
CA ALA A 74 14.38 -5.11 -0.50
C ALA A 74 15.14 -4.16 -1.44
N GLU A 75 14.45 -3.26 -2.15
CA GLU A 75 15.08 -2.26 -3.03
C GLU A 75 15.94 -1.28 -2.23
N ASN A 76 15.46 -0.83 -1.06
CA ASN A 76 16.24 0.01 -0.15
C ASN A 76 17.49 -0.70 0.38
N ALA A 77 17.43 -2.01 0.63
CA ALA A 77 18.58 -2.80 1.01
C ALA A 77 19.61 -2.90 -0.12
N LYS A 78 19.17 -3.13 -1.38
CA LYS A 78 20.06 -3.16 -2.55
C LYS A 78 20.73 -1.80 -2.82
N ALA A 79 20.01 -0.70 -2.62
CA ALA A 79 20.55 0.64 -2.81
C ALA A 79 21.64 1.02 -1.79
N ARG A 80 21.65 0.37 -0.61
CA ARG A 80 22.68 0.59 0.44
C ARG A 80 23.95 -0.25 0.25
N HIS A 81 23.91 -1.28 -0.59
CA HIS A 81 25.03 -2.19 -0.86
C HIS A 81 25.70 -1.91 -2.23
N GLN A 82 25.27 -0.87 -2.93
CA GLN A 82 25.92 -0.32 -4.13
C GLN A 82 26.61 0.99 -3.75
#